data_AF-W7P4M1-F1
#
_entry.id   AF-W7P4M1-F1
#
_cell.length_a   1.000
_cell.length_b   1.000
_cell.length_c   1.000
_cell.angle_alpha   90.00
_cell.angle_beta   90.00
_cell.angle_gamma   90.00
#
_symmetry.space_group_name_H-M   'P 1'
#
loop_
_entity.id
_entity.type
_entity.pdbx_description
1 polymer ?
#
loop_
_entity_poly.entity_id
_entity_poly.type
_entity_poly.pdbx_seq_one_letter_code
_entity_poly.pdbx_strand_id
1 'polypeptide(L)'
;MAVNFYNGSQGIIKSRDMRICNYYADWLMTNNRIDTRNIPRQDAESCRKALNELINQYIPDKEQQIRLLQDMEMGREENILPLDSFDWLNQDERATFWLWGYLCKVSDEDFGITRNGNTLYGPNWYTHFGLSLSPVNHRERVNIIGHIFDRIIITPPPVTYLKKQVMERLKDKWKNIYSKPLPLKWLPDEEDAVLWAWNNLSKVQKVSISTLEELSMTSGGLTTWFTPLSHTERNLALRAALDLWDNAPDSKRLFLLNLNKAWNQQKLRQSRTDKKALNTYLKNETKTRLDFMADRSGVRISDMLEMLINEHYRKTCGGE
;
A
#
# COMPACT_ATOMS: atom_id res chain seq x y z
N MET A 1 49.63 -0.95 -34.14
CA MET A 1 48.67 -0.63 -33.06
C MET A 1 47.86 -1.88 -32.79
N ALA A 2 48.21 -2.61 -31.74
CA ALA A 2 47.52 -3.84 -31.39
C ALA A 2 46.30 -3.49 -30.53
N VAL A 3 45.12 -3.74 -31.08
CA VAL A 3 43.85 -3.69 -30.33
C VAL A 3 43.80 -4.95 -29.49
N ASN A 4 44.13 -4.83 -28.20
CA ASN A 4 43.94 -5.91 -27.24
C ASN A 4 42.44 -6.08 -26.97
N PHE A 5 41.84 -7.07 -27.62
CA PHE A 5 40.56 -7.60 -27.22
C PHE A 5 40.71 -8.24 -25.82
N TYR A 6 40.27 -7.51 -24.79
CA TYR A 6 40.13 -8.04 -23.44
C TYR A 6 39.14 -9.22 -23.45
N ASN A 7 39.67 -10.42 -23.21
CA ASN A 7 38.86 -11.62 -23.02
C ASN A 7 38.05 -11.48 -21.72
N GLY A 8 36.72 -11.49 -21.83
CA GLY A 8 35.75 -11.30 -20.73
C GLY A 8 35.69 -12.40 -19.65
N SER A 9 36.77 -13.15 -19.46
CA SER A 9 36.88 -14.32 -18.56
C SER A 9 37.90 -14.16 -17.42
N GLN A 10 38.61 -13.02 -17.31
CA GLN A 10 39.66 -12.80 -16.28
C GLN A 10 39.31 -11.81 -15.16
N GLY A 11 38.08 -11.28 -15.12
CA GLY A 11 37.61 -10.41 -14.04
C GLY A 11 37.32 -11.16 -12.74
N ILE A 12 37.51 -10.51 -11.59
CA ILE A 12 37.18 -11.08 -10.27
C ILE A 12 35.66 -11.17 -10.05
N ILE A 13 34.88 -10.25 -10.59
CA ILE A 13 33.41 -10.28 -10.51
C ILE A 13 32.88 -11.22 -11.60
N LYS A 14 32.27 -12.32 -11.17
CA LYS A 14 31.68 -13.36 -12.05
C LYS A 14 30.16 -13.34 -12.10
N SER A 15 29.49 -12.62 -11.20
CA SER A 15 28.03 -12.56 -11.13
C SER A 15 27.41 -12.03 -12.42
N ARG A 16 26.30 -12.62 -12.85
CA ARG A 16 25.45 -12.16 -13.96
C ARG A 16 24.12 -11.57 -13.49
N ASP A 17 23.94 -11.44 -12.18
CA ASP A 17 22.77 -10.82 -11.59
C ASP A 17 22.95 -9.30 -11.54
N MET A 18 22.00 -8.59 -12.14
CA MET A 18 22.03 -7.13 -12.20
C MET A 18 21.97 -6.47 -10.83
N ARG A 19 21.23 -7.04 -9.87
CA ARG A 19 21.13 -6.53 -8.49
C ARG A 19 22.50 -6.59 -7.81
N ILE A 20 23.22 -7.69 -8.02
CA ILE A 20 24.57 -7.89 -7.46
C ILE A 20 25.57 -6.93 -8.12
N CYS A 21 25.54 -6.78 -9.44
CA CYS A 21 26.44 -5.85 -10.13
C CYS A 21 26.21 -4.40 -9.70
N ASN A 22 24.95 -3.96 -9.62
CA ASN A 22 24.61 -2.62 -9.14
C ASN A 22 25.09 -2.40 -7.70
N TYR A 23 24.90 -3.40 -6.83
CA TYR A 23 25.39 -3.35 -5.46
C TYR A 23 26.90 -3.22 -5.38
N TYR A 24 27.67 -3.96 -6.18
CA TYR A 24 29.13 -3.79 -6.22
C TYR A 24 29.53 -2.39 -6.70
N ALA A 25 28.82 -1.82 -7.68
CA ALA A 25 29.06 -0.43 -8.09
C ALA A 25 28.82 0.56 -6.94
N ASP A 26 27.74 0.38 -6.17
CA ASP A 26 27.39 1.26 -5.05
C ASP A 26 28.33 1.07 -3.84
N TRP A 27 28.78 -0.17 -3.61
CA TRP A 27 29.76 -0.51 -2.58
C TRP A 27 31.11 0.17 -2.84
N LEU A 28 31.63 0.06 -4.07
CA LEU A 28 32.91 0.67 -4.44
C LEU A 28 32.88 2.20 -4.28
N MET A 29 31.75 2.82 -4.61
CA MET A 29 31.56 4.26 -4.41
C MET A 29 31.51 4.63 -2.93
N THR A 30 30.77 3.87 -2.11
CA THR A 30 30.50 4.21 -0.71
C THR A 30 31.69 3.91 0.20
N ASN A 31 32.28 2.71 0.07
CA ASN A 31 33.29 2.21 1.01
C ASN A 31 34.72 2.43 0.49
N ASN A 32 34.96 2.32 -0.82
CA ASN A 32 36.28 2.46 -1.41
C ASN A 32 36.53 3.83 -2.05
N ARG A 33 35.51 4.69 -2.13
CA ARG A 33 35.55 6.03 -2.76
C ARG A 33 36.00 5.99 -4.23
N ILE A 34 35.70 4.90 -4.93
CA ILE A 34 35.95 4.75 -6.37
C ILE A 34 34.74 5.29 -7.13
N ASP A 35 34.97 6.16 -8.12
CA ASP A 35 33.87 6.75 -8.88
C ASP A 35 33.24 5.74 -9.85
N THR A 36 32.01 5.33 -9.56
CA THR A 36 31.24 4.38 -10.39
C THR A 36 30.10 5.03 -11.17
N ARG A 37 30.03 6.37 -11.26
CA ARG A 37 28.94 7.09 -11.95
C ARG A 37 28.79 6.72 -13.43
N ASN A 38 29.89 6.36 -14.09
CA ASN A 38 29.92 6.02 -15.51
C ASN A 38 29.68 4.53 -15.78
N ILE A 39 29.46 3.71 -14.74
CA ILE A 39 29.20 2.28 -14.93
C ILE A 39 27.79 2.08 -15.54
N PRO A 40 27.67 1.33 -16.65
CA PRO A 40 26.37 1.05 -17.25
C PRO A 40 25.50 0.24 -16.29
N ARG A 41 24.23 0.66 -16.16
CA ARG A 41 23.21 0.02 -15.28
C ARG A 41 21.98 -0.46 -16.03
N GLN A 42 22.07 -0.67 -17.35
CA GLN A 42 20.97 -1.25 -18.13
C GLN A 42 21.06 -2.77 -18.24
N ASP A 43 22.27 -3.33 -18.31
CA ASP A 43 22.49 -4.76 -18.47
C ASP A 43 23.62 -5.29 -17.58
N ALA A 44 23.43 -6.51 -17.07
CA ALA A 44 24.36 -7.10 -16.10
C ALA A 44 25.74 -7.38 -16.68
N GLU A 45 25.81 -7.73 -17.97
CA GLU A 45 27.07 -8.11 -18.60
C GLU A 45 27.98 -6.91 -18.85
N SER A 46 27.44 -5.79 -19.34
CA SER A 46 28.20 -4.56 -19.52
C SER A 46 28.56 -3.94 -18.16
N CYS A 47 27.65 -3.98 -17.18
CA CYS A 47 27.94 -3.55 -15.82
C CYS A 47 29.13 -4.34 -15.24
N ARG A 48 29.08 -5.67 -15.34
CA ARG A 48 30.13 -6.58 -14.89
C ARG A 48 31.47 -6.33 -15.58
N LYS A 49 31.49 -6.12 -16.90
CA LYS A 49 32.72 -5.82 -17.64
C LYS A 49 33.33 -4.50 -17.18
N ALA A 50 32.53 -3.44 -17.15
CA ALA A 50 32.98 -2.11 -16.74
C ALA A 50 33.49 -2.09 -15.29
N LEU A 51 32.83 -2.81 -14.37
CA LEU A 51 33.30 -2.94 -12.99
C LEU A 51 34.65 -3.66 -12.89
N ASN A 52 34.83 -4.75 -13.63
CA ASN A 52 36.11 -5.47 -13.63
C ASN A 52 37.24 -4.62 -14.24
N GLU A 53 36.97 -3.87 -15.29
CA GLU A 53 37.93 -2.92 -15.88
C GLU A 53 38.31 -1.82 -14.87
N LEU A 54 37.30 -1.23 -14.21
CA LEU A 54 37.51 -0.19 -13.19
C LEU A 54 38.34 -0.71 -12.01
N ILE A 55 38.03 -1.90 -11.51
CA ILE A 55 38.80 -2.51 -10.41
C ILE A 55 40.24 -2.78 -10.86
N ASN A 56 40.47 -3.31 -12.06
CA ASN A 56 41.84 -3.53 -12.57
C ASN A 56 42.62 -2.22 -12.71
N GLN A 57 41.96 -1.11 -13.03
CA GLN A 57 42.59 0.21 -13.15
C GLN A 57 43.00 0.78 -11.79
N TYR A 58 42.13 0.69 -10.78
CA TYR A 58 42.39 1.26 -9.45
C TYR A 58 43.20 0.34 -8.53
N ILE A 59 43.05 -0.97 -8.69
CA ILE A 59 43.65 -2.01 -7.84
C ILE A 59 44.23 -3.08 -8.77
N PRO A 60 45.42 -2.88 -9.36
CA PRO A 60 46.01 -3.84 -10.28
C PRO A 60 46.52 -5.12 -9.57
N ASP A 61 46.82 -5.05 -8.27
CA ASP A 61 47.30 -6.17 -7.48
C ASP A 61 46.23 -7.26 -7.29
N LYS A 62 46.55 -8.50 -7.65
CA LYS A 62 45.58 -9.60 -7.66
C LYS A 62 45.19 -10.08 -6.27
N GLU A 63 46.07 -10.00 -5.27
CA GLU A 63 45.71 -10.35 -3.90
C GLU A 63 44.76 -9.32 -3.30
N GLN A 64 45.00 -8.03 -3.56
CA GLN A 64 44.10 -6.95 -3.13
C GLN A 64 42.73 -7.05 -3.81
N GLN A 65 42.68 -7.43 -5.10
CA GLN A 65 41.42 -7.73 -5.78
C GLN A 65 40.65 -8.89 -5.11
N ILE A 66 41.34 -9.95 -4.70
CA ILE A 66 40.71 -11.10 -4.01
C ILE A 66 40.15 -10.65 -2.65
N ARG A 67 40.90 -9.87 -1.87
CA ARG A 67 40.43 -9.34 -0.58
C ARG A 67 39.21 -8.43 -0.76
N LEU A 68 39.26 -7.51 -1.73
CA LEU A 68 38.13 -6.66 -2.07
C LEU A 68 36.89 -7.49 -2.46
N LEU A 69 37.06 -8.55 -3.24
CA LEU A 69 35.94 -9.44 -3.58
C LEU A 69 35.36 -10.11 -2.33
N GLN A 70 36.20 -10.59 -1.41
CA GLN A 70 35.73 -11.18 -0.15
C GLN A 70 34.93 -10.17 0.67
N ASP A 71 35.40 -8.93 0.77
CA ASP A 71 34.70 -7.85 1.46
C ASP A 71 33.35 -7.52 0.80
N MET A 72 33.33 -7.44 -0.54
CA MET A 72 32.11 -7.21 -1.31
C MET A 72 31.09 -8.34 -1.16
N GLU A 73 31.53 -9.61 -1.17
CA GLU A 73 30.65 -10.77 -0.95
C GLU A 73 30.12 -10.80 0.49
N MET A 74 30.94 -10.48 1.49
CA MET A 74 30.48 -10.34 2.88
C MET A 74 29.43 -9.23 3.00
N GLY A 75 29.66 -8.07 2.36
CA GLY A 75 28.67 -7.00 2.29
C GLY A 75 27.40 -7.41 1.55
N ARG A 76 27.54 -8.19 0.47
CA ARG A 76 26.40 -8.68 -0.31
C ARG A 76 25.48 -9.55 0.55
N GLU A 77 26.03 -10.41 1.39
CA GLU A 77 25.24 -11.23 2.32
C GLU A 77 24.42 -10.37 3.31
N GLU A 78 24.95 -9.22 3.72
CA GLU A 78 24.23 -8.27 4.59
C GLU A 78 23.15 -7.48 3.82
N ASN A 79 23.40 -7.15 2.55
CA ASN A 79 22.66 -6.14 1.83
C ASN A 79 21.68 -6.66 0.77
N ILE A 80 21.98 -7.77 0.10
CA ILE A 80 21.13 -8.27 -0.98
C ILE A 80 20.20 -9.33 -0.43
N LEU A 81 18.92 -8.96 -0.26
CA LEU A 81 17.89 -9.91 0.09
C LEU A 81 17.63 -10.88 -1.09
N PRO A 82 17.64 -12.19 -0.83
CA PRO A 82 17.16 -13.20 -1.78
C PRO A 82 15.75 -12.89 -2.32
N LEU A 83 15.47 -13.31 -3.56
CA LEU A 83 14.19 -13.00 -4.21
C LEU A 83 12.97 -13.60 -3.49
N ASP A 84 13.15 -14.79 -2.91
CA ASP A 84 12.13 -15.50 -2.11
C ASP A 84 11.72 -14.73 -0.83
N SER A 85 12.58 -13.82 -0.35
CA SER A 85 12.24 -12.91 0.76
C SER A 85 11.05 -12.00 0.42
N PHE A 86 10.75 -11.81 -0.87
CA PHE A 86 9.64 -11.00 -1.38
C PHE A 86 8.44 -11.84 -1.85
N ASP A 87 8.46 -13.17 -1.71
CA ASP A 87 7.39 -14.04 -2.24
C ASP A 87 6.01 -13.73 -1.65
N TRP A 88 5.96 -13.40 -0.37
CA TRP A 88 4.72 -13.02 0.31
C TRP A 88 4.11 -11.72 -0.25
N LEU A 89 4.91 -10.88 -0.90
CA LEU A 89 4.45 -9.70 -1.62
C LEU A 89 4.00 -10.10 -3.03
N ASN A 90 4.82 -10.87 -3.75
CA ASN A 90 4.48 -11.35 -5.09
C ASN A 90 3.10 -12.05 -5.14
N GLN A 91 2.77 -12.81 -4.10
CA GLN A 91 1.55 -13.61 -4.00
C GLN A 91 0.33 -12.85 -3.45
N ASP A 92 0.51 -11.69 -2.81
CA ASP A 92 -0.56 -10.93 -2.17
C ASP A 92 -0.49 -9.44 -2.53
N GLU A 93 -1.42 -9.01 -3.38
CA GLU A 93 -1.53 -7.61 -3.83
C GLU A 93 -1.89 -6.65 -2.70
N ARG A 94 -2.71 -7.10 -1.73
CA ARG A 94 -3.09 -6.29 -0.57
C ARG A 94 -1.90 -6.08 0.35
N ALA A 95 -1.10 -7.13 0.59
CA ALA A 95 0.13 -7.06 1.37
C ALA A 95 1.14 -6.10 0.74
N THR A 96 1.29 -6.19 -0.58
CA THR A 96 2.18 -5.31 -1.36
C THR A 96 1.74 -3.86 -1.31
N PHE A 97 0.45 -3.59 -1.49
CA PHE A 97 -0.08 -2.23 -1.40
C PHE A 97 0.12 -1.66 0.01
N TRP A 98 -0.19 -2.45 1.03
CA TRP A 98 0.03 -2.06 2.42
C TRP A 98 1.50 -1.72 2.67
N LEU A 99 2.44 -2.60 2.29
CA LEU A 99 3.86 -2.39 2.56
C LEU A 99 4.38 -1.16 1.81
N TRP A 100 4.02 -1.00 0.53
CA TRP A 100 4.36 0.18 -0.23
C TRP A 100 3.87 1.46 0.45
N GLY A 101 2.59 1.53 0.83
CA GLY A 101 2.02 2.69 1.51
C GLY A 101 2.59 2.92 2.91
N TYR A 102 3.03 1.87 3.59
CA TYR A 102 3.75 1.95 4.87
C TYR A 102 5.12 2.59 4.67
N LEU A 103 5.88 2.15 3.66
CA LEU A 103 7.20 2.69 3.34
C LEU A 103 7.14 4.17 2.92
N CYS A 104 6.08 4.61 2.26
CA CYS A 104 5.88 6.03 1.92
C CYS A 104 5.86 6.93 3.16
N LYS A 105 5.47 6.42 4.33
CA LYS A 105 5.22 7.23 5.54
C LYS A 105 6.13 6.96 6.72
N VAL A 106 6.58 5.71 6.85
CA VAL A 106 7.34 5.28 8.03
C VAL A 106 8.60 6.14 8.19
N SER A 107 8.92 6.49 9.44
CA SER A 107 10.19 7.13 9.77
C SER A 107 11.33 6.11 9.61
N ASP A 108 12.57 6.56 9.44
CA ASP A 108 13.71 5.64 9.35
C ASP A 108 13.90 4.83 10.66
N GLU A 109 13.57 5.43 11.81
CA GLU A 109 13.60 4.78 13.12
C GLU A 109 12.57 3.66 13.21
N ASP A 110 11.30 3.95 12.88
CA ASP A 110 10.24 2.94 12.88
C ASP A 110 10.48 1.87 11.82
N PHE A 111 11.09 2.23 10.69
CA PHE A 111 11.51 1.31 9.64
C PHE A 111 12.61 0.35 10.12
N GLY A 112 13.39 0.75 11.13
CA GLY A 112 14.43 -0.07 11.76
C GLY A 112 15.75 -0.08 11.01
N ILE A 113 15.94 0.83 10.05
CA ILE A 113 17.22 1.05 9.38
C ILE A 113 17.45 2.55 9.31
N THR A 114 18.29 3.08 10.19
CA THR A 114 18.55 4.52 10.29
C THR A 114 19.73 4.95 9.43
N ARG A 115 19.66 6.13 8.81
CA ARG A 115 20.84 6.76 8.21
C ARG A 115 21.82 7.18 9.30
N ASN A 116 23.11 7.08 9.03
CA ASN A 116 24.15 7.58 9.93
C ASN A 116 24.04 9.11 10.03
N GLY A 117 23.54 9.61 11.16
CA GLY A 117 23.36 11.04 11.43
C GLY A 117 22.05 11.33 12.18
N ASN A 118 21.99 12.45 12.89
CA ASN A 118 20.81 12.89 13.65
C ASN A 118 19.67 13.31 12.69
N THR A 119 18.96 12.35 12.11
CA THR A 119 17.86 12.60 11.16
C THR A 119 16.48 12.54 11.80
N LEU A 120 16.37 12.92 13.08
CA LEU A 120 15.07 13.08 13.77
C LEU A 120 14.10 14.00 13.01
N TYR A 121 14.60 14.81 12.07
CA TYR A 121 13.82 15.78 11.29
C TYR A 121 14.02 15.67 9.76
N GLY A 122 14.58 14.56 9.26
CA GLY A 122 14.86 14.36 7.83
C GLY A 122 13.74 13.61 7.08
N PRO A 123 13.60 13.81 5.74
CA PRO A 123 12.66 13.04 4.92
C PRO A 123 13.01 11.55 4.94
N ASN A 124 12.04 10.64 5.10
CA ASN A 124 12.30 9.19 5.19
C ASN A 124 13.02 8.61 3.95
N TRP A 125 13.46 7.35 4.02
CA TRP A 125 14.10 6.65 2.90
C TRP A 125 13.35 6.75 1.56
N TYR A 126 12.02 6.63 1.59
CA TYR A 126 11.19 6.69 0.39
C TYR A 126 11.33 8.04 -0.33
N THR A 127 11.17 9.12 0.43
CA THR A 127 11.34 10.50 -0.07
C THR A 127 12.78 10.78 -0.45
N HIS A 128 13.75 10.27 0.33
CA HIS A 128 15.18 10.44 0.06
C HIS A 128 15.59 9.85 -1.29
N PHE A 129 15.03 8.70 -1.66
CA PHE A 129 15.29 8.07 -2.96
C PHE A 129 14.47 8.68 -4.12
N GLY A 130 13.55 9.62 -3.84
CA GLY A 130 12.75 10.28 -4.88
C GLY A 130 11.82 9.33 -5.64
N LEU A 131 11.26 8.33 -4.94
CA LEU A 131 10.46 7.28 -5.56
C LEU A 131 9.04 7.76 -5.92
N SER A 132 8.48 7.21 -7.00
CA SER A 132 7.14 7.59 -7.50
C SER A 132 6.05 7.30 -6.49
N LEU A 133 5.14 8.25 -6.24
CA LEU A 133 3.95 8.04 -5.40
C LEU A 133 2.75 7.47 -6.18
N SER A 134 2.94 7.18 -7.48
CA SER A 134 1.87 6.74 -8.37
C SER A 134 2.23 5.44 -9.10
N PRO A 135 2.54 4.34 -8.37
CA PRO A 135 2.72 3.05 -9.02
C PRO A 135 1.41 2.61 -9.67
N VAL A 136 1.48 2.15 -10.92
CA VAL A 136 0.29 1.85 -11.73
C VAL A 136 -0.23 0.42 -11.55
N ASN A 137 0.55 -0.48 -10.94
CA ASN A 137 0.15 -1.86 -10.70
C ASN A 137 0.96 -2.55 -9.59
N HIS A 138 0.53 -3.77 -9.23
CA HIS A 138 1.20 -4.66 -8.27
C HIS A 138 2.70 -4.84 -8.52
N ARG A 139 3.09 -5.14 -9.76
CA ARG A 139 4.49 -5.40 -10.13
C ARG A 139 5.37 -4.19 -9.89
N GLU A 140 4.88 -2.99 -10.20
CA GLU A 140 5.63 -1.75 -9.94
C GLU A 140 5.83 -1.52 -8.45
N ARG A 141 4.81 -1.77 -7.61
CA ARG A 141 4.96 -1.68 -6.15
C ARG A 141 6.00 -2.67 -5.62
N VAL A 142 6.00 -3.92 -6.08
CA VAL A 142 7.03 -4.91 -5.71
C VAL A 142 8.42 -4.42 -6.12
N ASN A 143 8.58 -3.90 -7.33
CA ASN A 143 9.86 -3.38 -7.81
C ASN A 143 10.35 -2.20 -6.97
N ILE A 144 9.45 -1.27 -6.59
CA ILE A 144 9.77 -0.14 -5.71
C ILE A 144 10.24 -0.64 -4.35
N ILE A 145 9.52 -1.60 -3.75
CA ILE A 145 9.90 -2.18 -2.46
C ILE A 145 11.28 -2.84 -2.56
N GLY A 146 11.50 -3.69 -3.57
CA GLY A 146 12.80 -4.32 -3.81
C GLY A 146 13.92 -3.29 -3.99
N HIS A 147 13.66 -2.22 -4.74
CA HIS A 147 14.62 -1.14 -4.97
C HIS A 147 15.01 -0.41 -3.67
N ILE A 148 14.06 -0.14 -2.77
CA ILE A 148 14.36 0.45 -1.46
C ILE A 148 15.32 -0.45 -0.68
N PHE A 149 15.02 -1.75 -0.60
CA PHE A 149 15.89 -2.70 0.10
C PHE A 149 17.27 -2.81 -0.55
N ASP A 150 17.37 -2.82 -1.89
CA ASP A 150 18.65 -2.91 -2.59
C ASP A 150 19.52 -1.65 -2.42
N ARG A 151 18.89 -0.47 -2.38
CA ARG A 151 19.60 0.82 -2.34
C ARG A 151 20.11 1.23 -0.98
N ILE A 152 19.50 0.75 0.10
CA ILE A 152 19.99 1.03 1.45
C ILE A 152 21.27 0.22 1.66
N ILE A 153 22.43 0.85 1.84
CA ILE A 153 23.68 0.12 2.09
C ILE A 153 23.99 0.12 3.59
N ILE A 154 24.12 -1.07 4.15
CA ILE A 154 24.62 -1.32 5.50
C ILE A 154 26.09 -1.70 5.35
N THR A 155 26.98 -0.94 5.98
CA THR A 155 28.43 -1.20 5.92
C THR A 155 28.81 -2.23 7.01
N PRO A 156 29.17 -3.48 6.68
CA PRO A 156 29.84 -4.38 7.61
C PRO A 156 31.33 -4.00 7.76
N PRO A 157 32.06 -4.53 8.76
CA PRO A 157 31.62 -5.45 9.81
C PRO A 157 30.98 -4.75 11.04
N PRO A 158 30.17 -5.48 11.84
CA PRO A 158 29.79 -6.89 11.67
C PRO A 158 28.61 -7.10 10.71
N VAL A 159 28.51 -8.31 10.14
CA VAL A 159 27.30 -8.80 9.44
C VAL A 159 26.24 -9.09 10.51
N THR A 160 25.06 -8.48 10.38
CA THR A 160 23.95 -8.56 11.36
C THR A 160 22.66 -9.09 10.76
N TYR A 161 22.61 -9.24 9.43
CA TYR A 161 21.42 -9.55 8.64
C TYR A 161 20.25 -8.61 8.92
N LEU A 162 20.52 -7.32 9.15
CA LEU A 162 19.52 -6.36 9.62
C LEU A 162 18.34 -6.24 8.65
N LYS A 163 18.58 -6.19 7.33
CA LYS A 163 17.50 -6.15 6.33
C LYS A 163 16.58 -7.36 6.40
N LYS A 164 17.14 -8.54 6.69
CA LYS A 164 16.36 -9.77 6.84
C LYS A 164 15.47 -9.70 8.08
N GLN A 165 16.02 -9.22 9.20
CA GLN A 165 15.24 -9.00 10.43
C GLN A 165 14.12 -7.99 10.22
N VAL A 166 14.39 -6.89 9.51
CA VAL A 166 13.39 -5.88 9.16
C VAL A 166 12.30 -6.47 8.27
N MET A 167 12.65 -7.26 7.25
CA MET A 167 11.69 -7.94 6.38
C MET A 167 10.76 -8.88 7.17
N GLU A 168 11.31 -9.72 8.05
CA GLU A 168 10.49 -10.61 8.89
C GLU A 168 9.57 -9.83 9.84
N ARG A 169 10.06 -8.74 10.44
CA ARG A 169 9.23 -7.86 11.28
C ARG A 169 8.08 -7.22 10.50
N LEU A 170 8.32 -6.81 9.25
CA LEU A 170 7.27 -6.27 8.38
C LEU A 170 6.24 -7.34 8.01
N LYS A 171 6.70 -8.56 7.76
CA LYS A 171 5.84 -9.72 7.51
C LYS A 171 4.99 -10.05 8.74
N ASP A 172 5.54 -9.96 9.94
CA ASP A 172 4.79 -10.15 11.19
C ASP A 172 3.76 -9.04 11.44
N LYS A 173 4.11 -7.78 11.16
CA LYS A 173 3.13 -6.68 11.14
C LYS A 173 1.99 -6.98 10.18
N TRP A 174 2.30 -7.47 8.97
CA TRP A 174 1.29 -7.87 8.00
C TRP A 174 0.42 -9.03 8.51
N LYS A 175 0.98 -10.08 9.11
CA LYS A 175 0.22 -11.19 9.69
C LYS A 175 -0.82 -10.69 10.71
N ASN A 176 -0.43 -9.75 11.56
CA ASN A 176 -1.34 -9.14 12.54
C ASN A 176 -2.49 -8.40 11.87
N ILE A 177 -2.23 -7.67 10.78
CA ILE A 177 -3.26 -6.96 10.00
C ILE A 177 -4.16 -7.96 9.26
N TYR A 178 -3.57 -8.97 8.62
CA TYR A 178 -4.26 -9.98 7.84
C TYR A 178 -5.21 -10.83 8.71
N SER A 179 -4.83 -11.11 9.97
CA SER A 179 -5.65 -11.84 10.93
C SER A 179 -6.95 -11.12 11.32
N LYS A 180 -7.01 -9.79 11.13
CA LYS A 180 -8.21 -9.00 11.42
C LYS A 180 -9.25 -9.21 10.30
N PRO A 181 -10.56 -9.13 10.60
CA PRO A 181 -11.60 -9.24 9.59
C PRO A 181 -11.38 -8.24 8.45
N LEU A 182 -11.53 -8.71 7.21
CA LEU A 182 -11.34 -7.90 6.02
C LEU A 182 -12.20 -6.62 6.09
N PRO A 183 -11.57 -5.42 6.06
CA PRO A 183 -12.32 -4.18 6.13
C PRO A 183 -13.34 -4.09 4.99
N LEU A 184 -14.51 -3.55 5.30
CA LEU A 184 -15.57 -3.28 4.33
C LEU A 184 -16.07 -4.51 3.55
N LYS A 185 -16.01 -5.72 4.14
CA LYS A 185 -16.61 -6.93 3.53
C LYS A 185 -18.09 -6.75 3.15
N TRP A 186 -18.80 -5.85 3.82
CA TRP A 186 -20.21 -5.52 3.55
C TRP A 186 -20.43 -4.57 2.36
N LEU A 187 -19.38 -3.90 1.86
CA LEU A 187 -19.50 -2.93 0.78
C LEU A 187 -19.52 -3.66 -0.57
N PRO A 188 -20.50 -3.39 -1.46
CA PRO A 188 -20.51 -3.93 -2.81
C PRO A 188 -19.27 -3.51 -3.61
N ASP A 189 -18.80 -4.40 -4.48
CA ASP A 189 -17.73 -4.09 -5.44
C ASP A 189 -18.31 -3.37 -6.67
N GLU A 190 -18.95 -2.24 -6.42
CA GLU A 190 -19.57 -1.37 -7.42
C GLU A 190 -18.86 -0.02 -7.40
N GLU A 191 -18.69 0.60 -8.57
CA GLU A 191 -17.89 1.83 -8.68
C GLU A 191 -18.41 2.96 -7.79
N ASP A 192 -19.73 3.18 -7.79
CA ASP A 192 -20.34 4.23 -6.97
C ASP A 192 -20.19 3.95 -5.46
N ALA A 193 -20.30 2.69 -5.05
CA ALA A 193 -20.18 2.28 -3.65
C ALA A 193 -18.74 2.49 -3.14
N VAL A 194 -17.75 2.07 -3.93
CA VAL A 194 -16.33 2.22 -3.62
C VAL A 194 -15.91 3.69 -3.67
N LEU A 195 -16.37 4.45 -4.67
CA LEU A 195 -16.12 5.89 -4.76
C LEU A 195 -16.73 6.65 -3.58
N TRP A 196 -17.95 6.31 -3.18
CA TRP A 196 -18.59 6.87 -2.00
C TRP A 196 -17.77 6.59 -0.73
N ALA A 197 -17.33 5.35 -0.53
CA ALA A 197 -16.53 4.98 0.63
C ALA A 197 -15.17 5.69 0.65
N TRP A 198 -14.50 5.78 -0.51
CA TRP A 198 -13.25 6.52 -0.69
C TRP A 198 -13.41 8.00 -0.33
N ASN A 199 -14.47 8.65 -0.82
CA ASN A 199 -14.73 10.06 -0.53
C ASN A 199 -15.03 10.31 0.96
N ASN A 200 -15.72 9.39 1.64
CA ASN A 200 -15.93 9.48 3.08
C ASN A 200 -14.64 9.31 3.87
N LEU A 201 -13.79 8.36 3.47
CA LEU A 201 -12.47 8.20 4.09
C LEU A 201 -11.59 9.44 3.89
N SER A 202 -11.60 10.00 2.68
CA SER A 202 -10.84 11.22 2.35
C SER A 202 -11.23 12.41 3.21
N LYS A 203 -12.54 12.59 3.47
CA LYS A 203 -13.02 13.65 4.38
C LYS A 203 -12.42 13.51 5.79
N VAL A 204 -12.43 12.31 6.35
CA VAL A 204 -11.92 12.08 7.71
C VAL A 204 -10.41 12.28 7.75
N GLN A 205 -9.68 11.76 6.76
CA GLN A 205 -8.22 11.88 6.71
C GLN A 205 -7.73 13.32 6.43
N LYS A 206 -8.54 14.15 5.75
CA LYS A 206 -8.25 15.59 5.55
C LYS A 206 -8.53 16.43 6.79
N VAL A 207 -9.59 16.15 7.54
CA VAL A 207 -9.93 16.90 8.77
C VAL A 207 -8.84 16.76 9.84
N SER A 208 -8.17 15.61 9.90
CA SER A 208 -7.04 15.38 10.79
C SER A 208 -5.80 16.24 10.50
N ILE A 209 -5.74 16.97 9.38
CA ILE A 209 -4.57 17.79 8.97
C ILE A 209 -4.61 19.22 9.58
N SER A 210 -5.59 19.55 10.43
CA SER A 210 -5.66 20.90 11.00
C SER A 210 -4.76 21.08 12.25
N THR A 211 -4.02 22.20 12.23
CA THR A 211 -3.01 22.74 13.18
C THR A 211 -1.60 22.11 13.17
N LEU A 212 -0.71 22.74 12.38
CA LEU A 212 0.78 22.74 12.44
C LEU A 212 1.58 21.71 11.61
N GLU A 213 0.96 20.79 10.86
CA GLU A 213 1.68 19.72 10.15
C GLU A 213 1.58 19.75 8.61
N GLU A 214 1.48 20.94 7.99
CA GLU A 214 1.38 21.07 6.52
C GLU A 214 2.64 20.64 5.74
N LEU A 215 3.77 20.40 6.42
CA LEU A 215 5.06 20.13 5.78
C LEU A 215 5.50 18.66 5.81
N SER A 216 4.77 17.77 6.48
CA SER A 216 5.15 16.36 6.56
C SER A 216 4.14 15.42 5.91
N MET A 217 4.61 14.70 4.87
CA MET A 217 3.91 13.58 4.24
C MET A 217 3.54 12.44 5.21
N THR A 218 4.12 12.46 6.42
CA THR A 218 3.90 11.46 7.47
C THR A 218 2.55 11.62 8.19
N SER A 219 1.94 12.81 8.13
CA SER A 219 0.77 13.16 8.96
C SER A 219 -0.57 12.83 8.33
N GLY A 220 -0.69 12.93 7.00
CA GLY A 220 -1.94 12.67 6.28
C GLY A 220 -2.21 11.19 6.02
N GLY A 221 -3.48 10.78 5.95
CA GLY A 221 -3.89 9.42 5.54
C GLY A 221 -3.60 9.11 4.06
N LEU A 222 -3.65 7.84 3.63
CA LEU A 222 -3.30 7.46 2.23
C LEU A 222 -4.06 8.29 1.18
N THR A 223 -5.33 8.61 1.45
CA THR A 223 -6.20 9.37 0.53
C THR A 223 -5.80 10.83 0.33
N THR A 224 -4.81 11.35 1.08
CA THR A 224 -4.40 12.75 1.02
C THR A 224 -3.30 12.98 -0.01
N TRP A 225 -2.60 11.92 -0.41
CA TRP A 225 -1.48 11.99 -1.35
C TRP A 225 -1.52 10.92 -2.45
N PHE A 226 -2.34 9.88 -2.32
CA PHE A 226 -2.53 8.88 -3.37
C PHE A 226 -3.86 9.08 -4.11
N THR A 227 -3.83 9.01 -5.44
CA THR A 227 -5.02 9.10 -6.30
C THR A 227 -5.17 7.84 -7.15
N PRO A 228 -6.16 6.97 -6.88
CA PRO A 228 -6.35 5.74 -7.64
C PRO A 228 -6.85 6.03 -9.06
N LEU A 229 -6.29 5.34 -10.05
CA LEU A 229 -6.57 5.56 -11.48
C LEU A 229 -7.78 4.79 -12.02
N SER A 230 -8.21 3.73 -11.34
CA SER A 230 -9.31 2.87 -11.76
C SER A 230 -10.19 2.43 -10.58
N HIS A 231 -11.36 1.86 -10.87
CA HIS A 231 -12.24 1.26 -9.85
C HIS A 231 -11.51 0.18 -9.03
N THR A 232 -10.85 -0.76 -9.70
CA THR A 232 -10.08 -1.84 -9.07
C THR A 232 -8.98 -1.29 -8.16
N GLU A 233 -8.24 -0.31 -8.66
CA GLU A 233 -7.17 0.37 -7.92
C GLU A 233 -7.73 1.14 -6.71
N ARG A 234 -8.91 1.75 -6.85
CA ARG A 234 -9.60 2.46 -5.76
C ARG A 234 -10.08 1.51 -4.68
N ASN A 235 -10.59 0.34 -5.04
CA ASN A 235 -11.01 -0.70 -4.08
C ASN A 235 -9.81 -1.21 -3.27
N LEU A 236 -8.69 -1.51 -3.94
CA LEU A 236 -7.44 -1.90 -3.29
C LEU A 236 -6.89 -0.79 -2.40
N ALA A 237 -6.82 0.44 -2.91
CA ALA A 237 -6.33 1.59 -2.15
C ALA A 237 -7.20 1.88 -0.93
N LEU A 238 -8.53 1.72 -1.02
CA LEU A 238 -9.44 1.89 0.10
C LEU A 238 -9.12 0.89 1.23
N ARG A 239 -8.87 -0.38 0.87
CA ARG A 239 -8.47 -1.42 1.82
C ARG A 239 -7.11 -1.12 2.42
N ALA A 240 -6.12 -0.80 1.59
CA ALA A 240 -4.77 -0.44 2.04
C ALA A 240 -4.79 0.78 2.98
N ALA A 241 -5.59 1.81 2.68
CA ALA A 241 -5.74 2.99 3.53
C ALA A 241 -6.28 2.63 4.93
N LEU A 242 -7.21 1.68 5.00
CA LEU A 242 -7.73 1.17 6.27
C LEU A 242 -6.68 0.31 6.99
N ASP A 243 -5.95 -0.54 6.27
CA ASP A 243 -4.90 -1.39 6.84
C ASP A 243 -3.74 -0.57 7.41
N LEU A 244 -3.40 0.56 6.79
CA LEU A 244 -2.40 1.52 7.26
C LEU A 244 -2.85 2.32 8.49
N TRP A 245 -4.14 2.36 8.78
CA TRP A 245 -4.69 3.12 9.91
C TRP A 245 -4.61 2.31 11.21
N ASP A 246 -3.40 2.15 11.74
CA ASP A 246 -3.12 1.33 12.93
C ASP A 246 -2.88 2.16 14.21
N ASN A 247 -2.43 3.40 14.07
CA ASN A 247 -2.10 4.29 15.19
C ASN A 247 -3.30 4.86 15.98
N ALA A 248 -4.54 4.62 15.53
CA ALA A 248 -5.77 5.07 16.20
C ALA A 248 -6.91 4.06 16.01
N PRO A 249 -6.85 2.89 16.69
CA PRO A 249 -7.79 1.79 16.47
C PRO A 249 -9.23 2.16 16.81
N ASP A 250 -9.46 2.98 17.84
CA ASP A 250 -10.79 3.42 18.24
C ASP A 250 -11.40 4.38 17.21
N SER A 251 -10.61 5.33 16.69
CA SER A 251 -11.04 6.23 15.62
C SER A 251 -11.37 5.47 14.34
N LYS A 252 -10.55 4.48 13.97
CA LYS A 252 -10.83 3.57 12.85
C LYS A 252 -12.11 2.78 13.08
N ARG A 253 -12.31 2.22 14.27
CA ARG A 253 -13.52 1.45 14.60
C ARG A 253 -14.78 2.31 14.54
N LEU A 254 -14.72 3.52 15.12
CA LEU A 254 -15.82 4.48 15.08
C LEU A 254 -16.13 4.90 13.64
N PHE A 255 -15.11 5.16 12.82
CA PHE A 255 -15.27 5.45 11.40
C PHE A 255 -15.98 4.31 10.68
N LEU A 256 -15.51 3.06 10.80
CA LEU A 256 -16.11 1.90 10.15
C LEU A 256 -17.56 1.67 10.58
N LEU A 257 -17.88 1.87 11.86
CA LEU A 257 -19.26 1.81 12.38
C LEU A 257 -20.16 2.87 11.74
N ASN A 258 -19.69 4.12 11.71
CA ASN A 258 -20.45 5.23 11.13
C ASN A 258 -20.63 5.06 9.62
N LEU A 259 -19.59 4.59 8.93
CA LEU A 259 -19.64 4.31 7.50
C LEU A 259 -20.67 3.22 7.19
N ASN A 260 -20.69 2.12 7.94
CA ASN A 260 -21.69 1.07 7.75
C ASN A 260 -23.13 1.58 8.01
N LYS A 261 -23.34 2.39 9.05
CA LYS A 261 -24.65 3.01 9.33
C LYS A 261 -25.09 3.92 8.18
N ALA A 262 -24.20 4.78 7.70
CA ALA A 262 -24.47 5.70 6.60
C ALA A 262 -24.82 4.95 5.30
N TRP A 263 -24.09 3.86 5.00
CA TRP A 263 -24.38 3.00 3.87
C TRP A 263 -25.76 2.35 3.95
N ASN A 264 -26.10 1.76 5.10
CA ASN A 264 -27.42 1.16 5.31
C ASN A 264 -28.54 2.20 5.18
N GLN A 265 -28.32 3.42 5.66
CA GLN A 265 -29.27 4.51 5.49
C GLN A 265 -29.42 4.92 4.01
N GLN A 266 -28.32 4.98 3.26
CA GLN A 266 -28.34 5.26 1.83
C GLN A 266 -29.12 4.20 1.06
N LYS A 267 -28.84 2.91 1.32
CA LYS A 267 -29.56 1.79 0.72
C LYS A 267 -31.06 1.83 1.05
N LEU A 268 -31.41 2.18 2.29
CA LEU A 268 -32.81 2.36 2.69
C LEU A 268 -33.48 3.50 1.91
N ARG A 269 -32.79 4.62 1.68
CA ARG A 269 -33.30 5.74 0.87
C ARG A 269 -33.48 5.33 -0.59
N GLN A 270 -32.52 4.62 -1.17
CA GLN A 270 -32.62 4.10 -2.54
C GLN A 270 -33.81 3.14 -2.69
N SER A 271 -34.08 2.28 -1.69
CA SER A 271 -35.26 1.39 -1.72
C SER A 271 -36.61 2.11 -1.60
N ARG A 272 -36.61 3.42 -1.35
CA ARG A 272 -37.79 4.26 -1.10
C ARG A 272 -37.98 5.36 -2.15
N THR A 273 -37.26 5.33 -3.28
CA THR A 273 -37.39 6.36 -4.34
C THR A 273 -38.83 6.56 -4.82
N ASP A 274 -39.61 5.48 -4.89
CA ASP A 274 -41.02 5.52 -5.31
C ASP A 274 -42.00 5.50 -4.11
N LYS A 275 -41.49 5.64 -2.88
CA LYS A 275 -42.27 5.51 -1.65
C LYS A 275 -42.30 6.83 -0.89
N LYS A 276 -43.50 7.38 -0.67
CA LYS A 276 -43.70 8.53 0.21
C LYS A 276 -44.16 8.07 1.58
N ALA A 277 -43.54 8.60 2.63
CA ALA A 277 -43.95 8.31 4.00
C ALA A 277 -45.33 8.95 4.27
N LEU A 278 -46.31 8.13 4.63
CA LEU A 278 -47.61 8.60 5.11
C LEU A 278 -47.54 8.71 6.64
N ASN A 279 -47.09 9.87 7.14
CA ASN A 279 -47.09 10.15 8.57
C ASN A 279 -48.45 10.72 8.95
N THR A 280 -49.33 9.90 9.52
CA THR A 280 -50.66 10.32 9.96
C THR A 280 -51.04 9.70 11.30
N TYR A 281 -51.98 10.34 12.00
CA TYR A 281 -52.57 9.83 13.22
C TYR A 281 -53.94 9.24 12.90
N LEU A 282 -54.16 8.00 13.32
CA LEU A 282 -55.47 7.34 13.27
C LEU A 282 -56.04 7.28 14.69
N LYS A 283 -57.36 7.38 14.82
CA LYS A 283 -58.03 7.09 16.09
C LYS A 283 -57.69 5.66 16.52
N ASN A 284 -57.55 5.43 17.82
CA ASN A 284 -57.15 4.13 18.38
C ASN A 284 -57.99 2.98 17.81
N GLU A 285 -59.31 3.12 17.80
CA GLU A 285 -60.22 2.08 17.28
C GLU A 285 -59.99 1.79 15.79
N THR A 286 -59.78 2.83 14.97
CA THR A 286 -59.48 2.68 13.54
C THR A 286 -58.15 1.98 13.31
N LYS A 287 -57.13 2.31 14.12
CA LYS A 287 -55.84 1.63 14.09
C LYS A 287 -55.98 0.15 14.46
N THR A 288 -56.72 -0.18 15.52
CA THR A 288 -56.96 -1.57 15.92
C THR A 288 -57.64 -2.38 14.82
N ARG A 289 -58.63 -1.80 14.12
CA ARG A 289 -59.27 -2.46 12.97
C ARG A 289 -58.28 -2.71 11.84
N LEU A 290 -57.42 -1.73 11.52
CA LEU A 290 -56.39 -1.86 10.50
C LEU A 290 -55.35 -2.93 10.86
N ASP A 291 -54.89 -2.94 12.12
CA ASP A 291 -53.94 -3.94 12.63
C ASP A 291 -54.54 -5.36 12.51
N PHE A 292 -55.81 -5.54 12.92
CA PHE A 292 -56.52 -6.83 12.77
C PHE A 292 -56.67 -7.27 11.30
N MET A 293 -56.97 -6.34 10.39
CA MET A 293 -57.07 -6.65 8.96
C MET A 293 -55.73 -7.07 8.36
N ALA A 294 -54.64 -6.39 8.74
CA ALA A 294 -53.28 -6.69 8.31
C ALA A 294 -52.86 -8.08 8.80
N ASP A 295 -53.08 -8.39 10.09
CA ASP A 295 -52.75 -9.68 10.69
C ASP A 295 -53.51 -10.83 10.03
N ARG A 296 -54.83 -10.67 9.83
CA ARG A 296 -55.66 -11.70 9.17
C ARG A 296 -55.25 -11.96 7.72
N SER A 297 -54.74 -10.94 7.04
CA SER A 297 -54.29 -11.02 5.64
C SER A 297 -52.81 -11.41 5.51
N GLY A 298 -52.06 -11.48 6.61
CA GLY A 298 -50.62 -11.81 6.61
C GLY A 298 -49.72 -10.76 5.94
N VAL A 299 -50.18 -9.51 5.84
CA VAL A 299 -49.43 -8.41 5.19
C VAL A 299 -49.02 -7.34 6.19
N ARG A 300 -48.07 -6.48 5.84
CA ARG A 300 -47.69 -5.36 6.72
C ARG A 300 -48.83 -4.34 6.77
N ILE A 301 -48.96 -3.65 7.89
CA ILE A 301 -49.96 -2.58 8.09
C ILE A 301 -49.89 -1.50 7.00
N SER A 302 -48.68 -1.16 6.53
CA SER A 302 -48.48 -0.23 5.42
C SER A 302 -49.11 -0.73 4.12
N ASP A 303 -48.96 -2.02 3.84
CA ASP A 303 -49.39 -2.64 2.60
C ASP A 303 -50.91 -2.80 2.62
N MET A 304 -51.49 -3.16 3.78
CA MET A 304 -52.94 -3.17 3.99
C MET A 304 -53.54 -1.77 3.79
N LEU A 305 -52.92 -0.73 4.35
CA LEU A 305 -53.39 0.64 4.18
C LEU A 305 -53.34 1.08 2.71
N GLU A 306 -52.25 0.77 2.00
CA GLU A 306 -52.10 1.04 0.57
C GLU A 306 -53.16 0.30 -0.27
N MET A 307 -53.41 -0.98 0.03
CA MET A 307 -54.47 -1.76 -0.62
C MET A 307 -55.85 -1.12 -0.45
N LEU A 308 -56.19 -0.72 0.77
CA LEU A 308 -57.49 -0.09 1.07
C LEU A 308 -57.64 1.25 0.35
N ILE A 309 -56.58 2.07 0.31
CA ILE A 309 -56.58 3.35 -0.42
C ILE A 309 -56.79 3.11 -1.92
N ASN A 310 -56.04 2.18 -2.51
CA ASN A 310 -56.12 1.87 -3.94
C ASN A 310 -57.47 1.25 -4.32
N GLU A 311 -58.01 0.36 -3.49
CA GLU A 311 -59.32 -0.25 -3.70
C GLU A 311 -60.44 0.79 -3.63
N HIS A 312 -60.41 1.66 -2.62
CA HIS A 312 -61.38 2.76 -2.51
C HIS A 312 -61.26 3.72 -3.71
N TYR A 313 -60.04 4.11 -4.08
CA TYR A 313 -59.78 4.97 -5.24
C TYR A 313 -60.37 4.39 -6.52
N ARG A 314 -60.15 3.10 -6.80
CA ARG A 314 -60.73 2.40 -7.95
C ARG A 314 -62.26 2.46 -7.93
N LYS A 315 -62.89 2.25 -6.77
CA LYS A 315 -64.35 2.26 -6.62
C LYS A 315 -64.98 3.64 -6.77
N THR A 316 -64.34 4.70 -6.25
CA THR A 316 -64.97 6.04 -6.16
C THR A 316 -64.52 7.01 -7.23
N CYS A 317 -63.28 6.89 -7.70
CA CYS A 317 -62.67 7.89 -8.58
C CYS A 317 -62.56 7.40 -10.03
N GLY A 318 -62.98 6.17 -10.33
CA GLY A 318 -62.95 5.60 -11.67
C GLY A 318 -61.54 5.60 -12.26
N GLY A 319 -60.70 4.67 -11.82
CA GLY A 319 -59.48 4.32 -12.56
C GLY A 319 -59.80 3.22 -13.57
N GLU A 320 -59.27 3.33 -14.79
CA GLU A 320 -59.25 2.30 -15.83
C GLU A 320 -59.03 0.87 -15.30
#